data_AF-A0A933HK37-F1
#
_entry.id   AF-A0A933HK37-F1
#
_cell.length_a   1.000
_cell.length_b   1.000
_cell.length_c   1.000
_cell.angle_alpha   90.00
_cell.angle_beta   90.00
_cell.angle_gamma   90.00
#
_symmetry.space_group_name_H-M   'P 1'
#
loop_
_entity.id
_entity.type
_entity.pdbx_description
1 polymer ?
#
loop_
_entity_poly.entity_id
_entity_poly.type
_entity_poly.pdbx_seq_one_letter_code
_entity_poly.pdbx_strand_id
1 'polypeptide(L)'
;MRKDNHNRHRERAVCGDCGVREGEFHVLGCDMEDCPFCGQQLISCDCCYDLLGLFDIKKYDASTAHLPPEIYKDGLTDEQAEKWEAMLNAKGRIPFILYPVICSKCGALWPAFFMVSDEEWAYYIQPDKRQTVVCAECYNYIKRLIDETKGSFTTAQRHAADGRAVRFAP
;
A
#
# COMPACT_ATOMS: atom_id res chain seq x y z
N MET A 1 -0.02 27.69 -11.86
CA MET A 1 0.84 27.11 -10.80
C MET A 1 0.24 27.51 -9.46
N ARG A 2 -0.52 26.61 -8.81
CA ARG A 2 -0.98 26.86 -7.43
C ARG A 2 0.27 26.83 -6.54
N LYS A 3 0.39 27.81 -5.65
CA LYS A 3 1.54 27.94 -4.76
C LYS A 3 1.44 26.82 -3.73
N ASP A 4 2.33 25.83 -3.82
CA ASP A 4 2.40 24.74 -2.85
C ASP A 4 2.81 25.33 -1.50
N ASN A 5 1.83 25.52 -0.64
CA ASN A 5 2.02 26.10 0.70
C ASN A 5 2.66 25.09 1.67
N HIS A 6 3.02 23.89 1.20
CA HIS A 6 3.57 22.79 2.01
C HIS A 6 5.11 22.78 2.03
N ASN A 7 5.76 23.75 1.38
CA ASN A 7 7.21 23.91 1.41
C ASN A 7 7.63 25.35 1.74
N ARG A 8 6.88 26.00 2.65
CA ARG A 8 7.28 27.26 3.27
C ARG A 8 7.74 26.93 4.68
N HIS A 9 9.05 26.81 4.85
CA HIS A 9 9.81 26.58 6.08
C HIS A 9 10.00 25.12 6.48
N ARG A 10 11.22 24.79 6.91
CA ARG A 10 11.71 23.47 7.37
C ARG A 10 11.05 23.03 8.71
N GLU A 11 9.75 23.21 8.83
CA GLU A 11 9.00 22.73 9.98
C GLU A 11 8.80 21.22 9.82
N ARG A 12 9.15 20.48 10.87
CA ARG A 12 8.96 19.03 10.89
C ARG A 12 7.47 18.72 10.79
N ALA A 13 7.11 17.84 9.87
CA ALA A 13 5.75 17.34 9.79
C ALA A 13 5.38 16.56 11.08
N VAL A 14 4.08 16.40 11.27
CA VAL A 14 3.49 15.62 12.36
C VAL A 14 2.71 14.47 11.75
N CYS A 15 2.86 13.27 12.31
CA CYS A 15 2.10 12.11 11.89
C CYS A 15 0.61 12.38 12.13
N GLY A 16 -0.21 12.22 11.09
CA GLY A 16 -1.65 12.47 11.16
C GLY A 16 -2.42 11.49 12.04
N ASP A 17 -1.82 10.35 12.37
CA ASP A 17 -2.43 9.30 13.21
C ASP A 17 -1.97 9.40 14.67
N CYS A 18 -0.68 9.14 14.95
CA CYS A 18 -0.17 9.15 16.33
C CYS A 18 0.41 10.49 16.82
N GLY A 19 0.52 11.52 15.98
CA GLY A 19 0.92 12.87 16.40
C GLY A 19 2.42 13.09 16.69
N VAL A 20 3.28 12.10 16.45
CA VAL A 20 4.74 12.26 16.59
C VAL A 20 5.33 13.15 15.49
N ARG A 21 6.46 13.80 15.76
CA ARG A 21 7.14 14.67 14.78
C ARG A 21 8.12 13.87 13.92
N GLU A 22 8.45 14.40 12.75
CA GLU A 22 9.49 13.78 11.92
C GLU A 22 10.80 13.57 12.68
N GLY A 23 11.40 12.40 12.47
CA GLY A 23 12.59 11.92 13.16
C GLY A 23 12.33 11.18 14.48
N GLU A 24 11.08 11.15 14.97
CA GLU A 24 10.68 10.36 16.14
C GLU A 24 10.12 9.00 15.71
N PHE A 25 10.11 8.02 16.62
CA PHE A 25 9.40 6.76 16.37
C PHE A 25 7.89 6.95 16.55
N HIS A 26 7.11 6.26 15.74
CA HIS A 26 5.67 6.17 15.93
C HIS A 26 5.30 5.58 17.30
N VAL A 27 4.07 5.81 17.74
CA VAL A 27 3.47 5.01 18.82
C VAL A 27 3.11 3.64 18.22
N LEU A 28 3.42 2.55 18.92
CA LEU A 28 3.06 1.21 18.43
C LEU A 28 1.55 1.11 18.21
N GLY A 29 1.15 0.53 17.07
CA GLY A 29 -0.23 0.51 16.63
C GLY A 29 -0.62 1.67 15.70
N CYS A 30 0.32 2.55 15.35
CA CYS A 30 0.10 3.62 14.37
C CYS A 30 -0.07 3.08 12.94
N ASP A 31 -1.09 3.54 12.22
CA ASP A 31 -1.40 3.18 10.84
C ASP A 31 -0.31 3.66 9.86
N MET A 32 0.49 4.64 10.25
CA MET A 32 1.57 5.18 9.40
C MET A 32 2.94 4.52 9.65
N GLU A 33 3.04 3.59 10.62
CA GLU A 33 4.32 2.97 10.93
C GLU A 33 4.63 1.83 9.96
N ASP A 34 5.83 1.85 9.36
CA ASP A 34 6.32 0.78 8.50
C ASP A 34 7.03 -0.31 9.32
N CYS A 35 6.78 -1.56 8.96
CA CYS A 35 7.45 -2.72 9.52
C CYS A 35 8.94 -2.72 9.15
N PRO A 36 9.87 -2.79 10.12
CA PRO A 36 11.31 -2.77 9.83
C PRO A 36 11.82 -4.09 9.22
N PHE A 37 10.96 -5.11 9.08
CA PHE A 37 11.31 -6.38 8.44
C PHE A 37 10.92 -6.43 6.97
N CYS A 38 9.74 -5.92 6.59
CA CYS A 38 9.22 -6.03 5.21
C CYS A 38 8.91 -4.68 4.52
N GLY A 39 8.90 -3.57 5.26
CA GLY A 39 8.58 -2.24 4.74
C GLY A 39 7.11 -2.03 4.35
N GLN A 40 6.21 -2.97 4.68
CA GLN A 40 4.76 -2.74 4.62
C GLN A 40 4.27 -2.08 5.92
N GLN A 41 3.03 -1.61 5.95
CA GLN A 41 2.41 -1.09 7.17
C GLN A 41 2.49 -2.12 8.32
N LEU A 42 3.01 -1.70 9.47
CA LEU A 42 3.36 -2.58 10.60
C LEU A 42 2.15 -3.36 11.13
N ILE A 43 1.01 -2.69 11.27
CA ILE A 43 -0.21 -3.29 11.81
C ILE A 43 -0.90 -4.30 10.88
N SER A 44 -0.53 -4.32 9.60
CA SER A 44 -1.13 -5.20 8.59
C SER A 44 -0.14 -6.21 8.01
N CYS A 45 1.10 -6.23 8.49
CA CYS A 45 2.12 -7.16 8.01
C CYS A 45 2.04 -8.51 8.73
N ASP A 46 2.39 -9.57 8.03
CA ASP A 46 2.39 -10.93 8.59
C ASP A 46 3.67 -11.29 9.37
N CYS A 47 4.65 -10.37 9.43
CA CYS A 47 5.97 -10.65 10.01
C CYS A 47 5.90 -11.05 11.48
N CYS A 48 4.93 -10.54 12.25
CA CYS A 48 4.78 -10.92 13.65
C CYS A 48 4.44 -12.41 13.79
N TYR A 49 3.57 -12.94 12.94
CA TYR A 49 3.18 -14.35 12.96
C TYR A 49 4.29 -15.26 12.41
N ASP A 50 4.98 -14.84 11.34
CA ASP A 50 6.11 -15.58 10.78
C ASP A 50 7.25 -15.71 11.80
N LEU A 51 7.66 -14.60 12.39
CA LEU A 51 8.85 -14.54 13.25
C LEU A 51 8.61 -15.10 14.65
N LEU A 52 7.37 -15.09 15.12
CA LEU A 52 6.96 -15.80 16.34
C LEU A 52 6.68 -17.30 16.09
N GLY A 53 6.75 -17.77 14.83
CA GLY A 53 6.53 -19.17 14.47
C GLY A 53 5.08 -19.63 14.65
N LEU A 54 4.13 -18.74 14.39
CA LEU A 54 2.70 -18.99 14.58
C LEU A 54 2.01 -19.54 13.33
N PHE A 55 2.59 -19.35 12.13
CA PHE A 55 2.07 -19.97 10.92
C PHE A 55 2.30 -21.48 10.92
N ASP A 56 1.21 -22.24 10.73
CA ASP A 56 1.27 -23.69 10.58
C ASP A 56 0.28 -24.15 9.50
N ILE A 57 0.78 -24.25 8.27
CA ILE A 57 0.02 -24.70 7.10
C ILE A 57 -0.43 -26.17 7.18
N LYS A 58 0.16 -26.96 8.08
CA LYS A 58 -0.21 -28.37 8.25
C LYS A 58 -1.37 -28.52 9.23
N LYS A 59 -1.45 -27.62 10.20
CA LYS A 59 -2.45 -27.66 11.27
C LYS A 59 -3.67 -26.79 10.98
N TYR A 60 -3.48 -25.67 10.28
CA TYR A 60 -4.51 -24.68 10.01
C TYR A 60 -4.67 -24.43 8.52
N ASP A 61 -5.87 -24.03 8.12
CA ASP A 61 -6.24 -23.80 6.72
C ASP A 61 -6.49 -22.31 6.42
N ALA A 62 -6.83 -22.03 5.15
CA ALA A 62 -7.04 -20.67 4.66
C ALA A 62 -8.18 -19.93 5.37
N SER A 63 -9.12 -20.61 6.04
CA SER A 63 -10.21 -19.94 6.78
C SER A 63 -9.71 -19.15 7.99
N THR A 64 -8.52 -19.48 8.48
CA THR A 64 -7.84 -18.82 9.60
C THR A 64 -6.50 -18.22 9.16
N ALA A 65 -6.33 -18.01 7.84
CA ALA A 65 -5.06 -17.59 7.25
C ALA A 65 -3.86 -18.46 7.71
N HIS A 66 -4.07 -19.75 7.98
CA HIS A 66 -3.07 -20.68 8.51
C HIS A 66 -2.50 -20.33 9.91
N LEU A 67 -3.26 -19.58 10.71
CA LEU A 67 -2.94 -19.23 12.10
C LEU A 67 -3.80 -20.04 13.09
N PRO A 68 -3.37 -20.14 14.36
CA PRO A 68 -4.27 -20.61 15.42
C PRO A 68 -5.57 -19.77 15.42
N PRO A 69 -6.76 -20.39 15.52
CA PRO A 69 -8.04 -19.66 15.42
C PRO A 69 -8.15 -18.47 16.38
N GLU A 70 -7.59 -18.63 17.58
CA GLU A 70 -7.64 -17.61 18.63
C GLU A 70 -6.73 -16.43 18.28
N ILE A 71 -5.58 -16.70 17.65
CA ILE A 71 -4.70 -15.65 17.15
C ILE A 71 -5.33 -14.94 15.94
N TYR A 72 -5.96 -15.69 15.03
CA TYR A 72 -6.66 -15.11 13.88
C TYR A 72 -7.80 -14.19 14.31
N LYS A 73 -8.53 -14.58 15.35
CA LYS A 73 -9.71 -13.85 15.84
C LYS A 73 -9.36 -12.69 16.77
N ASP A 74 -8.48 -12.95 17.73
CA ASP A 74 -8.24 -12.04 18.86
C ASP A 74 -6.86 -11.35 18.78
N GLY A 75 -5.99 -11.77 17.85
CA GLY A 75 -4.64 -11.24 17.70
C GLY A 75 -3.61 -11.93 18.61
N LEU A 76 -2.43 -11.31 18.71
CA LEU A 76 -1.36 -11.81 19.60
C LEU A 76 -1.76 -11.73 21.06
N THR A 77 -1.32 -12.69 21.87
CA THR A 77 -1.39 -12.56 23.33
C THR A 77 -0.44 -11.47 23.83
N ASP A 78 -0.65 -10.97 25.05
CA ASP A 78 0.25 -9.97 25.64
C ASP A 78 1.72 -10.40 25.63
N GLU A 79 2.01 -11.66 26.00
CA GLU A 79 3.38 -12.21 25.97
C GLU A 79 3.97 -12.23 24.55
N GLN A 80 3.14 -12.53 23.54
CA GLN A 80 3.56 -12.52 22.14
C GLN A 80 3.76 -11.10 21.62
N ALA A 81 2.91 -10.16 22.02
CA ALA A 81 3.01 -8.74 21.68
C ALA A 81 4.28 -8.12 22.30
N GLU A 82 4.61 -8.43 23.56
CA GLU A 82 5.85 -8.00 24.20
C GLU A 82 7.09 -8.55 23.49
N LYS A 83 7.07 -9.83 23.11
CA LYS A 83 8.14 -10.43 22.30
C LYS A 83 8.25 -9.74 20.94
N TRP A 84 7.13 -9.45 20.30
CA TRP A 84 7.12 -8.77 19.02
C TRP A 84 7.70 -7.36 19.10
N GLU A 85 7.31 -6.59 20.11
CA GLU A 85 7.89 -5.27 20.37
C GLU A 85 9.41 -5.34 20.61
N ALA A 86 9.88 -6.31 21.39
CA ALA A 86 11.31 -6.51 21.61
C ALA A 86 12.06 -6.79 20.30
N MET A 87 11.46 -7.59 19.39
CA MET A 87 12.03 -7.87 18.08
C MET A 87 12.06 -6.64 17.17
N LEU A 88 10.99 -5.83 17.16
CA LEU A 88 10.94 -4.56 16.43
C LEU A 88 12.05 -3.61 16.89
N ASN A 89 12.19 -3.45 18.20
CA ASN A 89 13.22 -2.59 18.79
C ASN A 89 14.63 -3.11 18.49
N ALA A 90 14.86 -4.43 18.58
CA ALA A 90 16.15 -5.04 18.26
C ALA A 90 16.52 -4.94 16.78
N LYS A 91 15.53 -5.03 15.87
CA LYS A 91 15.73 -4.81 14.44
C LYS A 91 16.04 -3.35 14.11
N GLY A 92 15.54 -2.44 14.93
CA GLY A 92 15.58 -0.99 14.73
C GLY A 92 14.31 -0.53 14.02
N ARG A 93 13.38 0.05 14.79
CA ARG A 93 12.16 0.67 14.25
C ARG A 93 12.52 1.82 13.30
N ILE A 94 11.59 2.17 12.42
CA ILE A 94 11.79 3.21 11.40
C ILE A 94 11.28 4.54 11.95
N PRO A 95 12.12 5.59 12.03
CA PRO A 95 11.65 6.93 12.40
C PRO A 95 10.68 7.48 11.35
N PHE A 96 9.65 8.19 11.82
CA PHE A 96 8.68 8.85 10.95
C PHE A 96 9.36 9.92 10.09
N ILE A 97 9.17 9.85 8.77
CA ILE A 97 9.52 10.91 7.81
C ILE A 97 8.39 11.02 6.81
N LEU A 98 7.84 12.22 6.60
CA LEU A 98 6.72 12.43 5.70
C LEU A 98 7.24 12.71 4.28
N TYR A 99 7.21 11.68 3.44
CA TYR A 99 7.53 11.84 2.02
C TYR A 99 6.29 12.26 1.21
N PRO A 100 6.42 13.20 0.26
CA PRO A 100 5.32 13.56 -0.60
C PRO A 100 4.91 12.41 -1.50
N VAL A 101 3.60 12.28 -1.70
CA VAL A 101 3.07 11.54 -2.85
C VAL A 101 3.33 12.35 -4.11
N ILE A 102 4.03 11.77 -5.09
CA ILE A 102 4.45 12.47 -6.31
C ILE A 102 3.78 11.86 -7.53
N CYS A 103 3.15 12.71 -8.36
CA CYS A 103 2.66 12.29 -9.66
C CYS A 103 3.83 11.94 -10.60
N SER A 104 3.88 10.70 -11.08
CA SER A 104 4.94 10.19 -11.95
C SER A 104 4.95 10.81 -13.35
N LYS A 105 3.86 11.48 -13.76
CA LYS A 105 3.78 12.17 -15.06
C LYS A 105 4.18 13.65 -15.01
N CYS A 106 3.69 14.41 -14.02
CA CYS A 106 3.91 15.87 -13.97
C CYS A 106 4.74 16.36 -12.78
N GLY A 107 5.07 15.50 -11.82
CA GLY A 107 5.83 15.87 -10.62
C GLY A 107 5.04 16.67 -9.57
N ALA A 108 3.72 16.81 -9.72
CA ALA A 108 2.89 17.44 -8.70
C ALA A 108 3.03 16.70 -7.36
N LEU A 109 3.26 17.45 -6.29
CA LEU A 109 3.31 16.95 -4.91
C LEU A 109 1.90 16.93 -4.32
N TRP A 110 1.59 15.90 -3.54
CA TRP A 110 0.30 15.71 -2.87
C TRP A 110 -0.91 15.90 -3.80
N PRO A 111 -0.95 15.20 -4.96
CA PRO A 111 -2.09 15.31 -5.85
C PRO A 111 -3.36 14.79 -5.16
N ALA A 112 -4.51 15.34 -5.53
CA ALA A 112 -5.79 14.80 -5.09
C ALA A 112 -5.94 13.35 -5.58
N PHE A 113 -6.31 12.46 -4.65
CA PHE A 113 -6.63 11.07 -4.97
C PHE A 113 -7.95 10.96 -5.72
N PHE A 114 -8.06 9.94 -6.55
CA PHE A 114 -9.26 9.53 -7.26
C PHE A 114 -9.19 8.01 -7.45
N MET A 115 -10.32 7.38 -7.77
CA MET A 115 -10.42 5.95 -7.93
C MET A 115 -11.08 5.61 -9.26
N VAL A 116 -10.56 4.59 -9.92
CA VAL A 116 -11.14 3.92 -11.10
C VAL A 116 -10.98 2.41 -10.91
N SER A 117 -11.62 1.59 -11.75
CA SER A 117 -11.43 0.13 -11.65
C SER A 117 -10.04 -0.28 -12.12
N ASP A 118 -9.56 -1.45 -11.68
CA ASP A 118 -8.25 -1.99 -12.09
C ASP A 118 -8.19 -2.21 -13.61
N GLU A 119 -9.30 -2.60 -14.23
CA GLU A 119 -9.35 -2.78 -15.69
C GLU A 119 -9.24 -1.45 -16.42
N GLU A 120 -9.92 -0.40 -15.92
CA GLU A 120 -9.82 0.94 -16.48
C GLU A 120 -8.40 1.49 -16.31
N TRP A 121 -7.83 1.35 -15.12
CA TRP A 121 -6.44 1.73 -14.83
C TRP A 121 -5.46 1.00 -15.75
N ALA A 122 -5.62 -0.32 -15.92
CA ALA A 122 -4.77 -1.12 -16.78
C ALA A 122 -4.93 -0.76 -18.28
N TYR A 123 -6.11 -0.33 -18.70
CA TYR A 123 -6.36 0.10 -20.07
C TYR A 123 -5.63 1.40 -20.43
N TYR A 124 -5.62 2.38 -19.52
CA TYR A 124 -5.03 3.71 -19.78
C TYR A 124 -3.58 3.86 -19.30
N ILE A 125 -3.18 3.17 -18.23
CA ILE A 125 -1.86 3.31 -17.62
C ILE A 125 -0.96 2.13 -18.02
N GLN A 126 0.18 2.47 -18.61
CA GLN A 126 1.23 1.53 -19.01
C GLN A 126 1.74 0.68 -17.83
N PRO A 127 2.08 -0.61 -18.04
CA PRO A 127 2.39 -1.56 -16.96
C PRO A 127 3.40 -1.07 -15.91
N ASP A 128 4.49 -0.44 -16.34
CA ASP A 128 5.57 0.04 -15.45
C ASP A 128 5.18 1.24 -14.58
N LYS A 129 4.04 1.88 -14.88
CA LYS A 129 3.52 3.03 -14.13
C LYS A 129 2.31 2.69 -13.27
N ARG A 130 1.77 1.48 -13.34
CA ARG A 130 0.56 1.09 -12.60
C ARG A 130 0.76 1.07 -11.08
N GLN A 131 2.00 0.90 -10.63
CA GLN A 131 2.41 0.96 -9.22
C GLN A 131 2.95 2.33 -8.81
N THR A 132 2.77 3.35 -9.65
CA THR A 132 3.13 4.74 -9.34
C THR A 132 1.87 5.58 -9.25
N VAL A 133 1.96 6.73 -8.58
CA VAL A 133 0.83 7.67 -8.53
C VAL A 133 0.78 8.51 -9.80
N VAL A 134 -0.39 8.59 -10.43
CA VAL A 134 -0.70 9.55 -11.50
C VAL A 134 -1.83 10.43 -10.99
N CYS A 135 -1.71 11.76 -11.07
CA CYS A 135 -2.77 12.66 -10.61
C CYS A 135 -3.99 12.65 -11.56
N ALA A 136 -5.16 13.03 -11.05
CA ALA A 136 -6.42 13.05 -11.81
C ALA A 136 -6.31 13.87 -13.13
N GLU A 137 -5.61 15.00 -13.11
CA GLU A 137 -5.39 15.83 -14.31
C GLU A 137 -4.58 15.09 -15.38
N CYS A 138 -3.49 14.43 -14.95
CA CYS A 138 -2.65 13.63 -15.83
C CYS A 138 -3.39 12.40 -16.37
N TYR A 139 -4.17 11.75 -15.52
CA TYR A 139 -5.03 10.62 -15.90
C TYR A 139 -6.03 11.02 -16.99
N ASN A 140 -6.80 12.09 -16.76
CA ASN A 140 -7.79 12.58 -17.73
C ASN A 140 -7.15 12.99 -19.06
N TYR A 141 -5.94 13.58 -19.02
CA TYR A 141 -5.18 13.89 -20.21
C TYR A 141 -4.78 12.63 -21.00
N ILE A 142 -4.25 11.60 -20.31
CA ILE A 142 -3.90 10.32 -20.94
C ILE A 142 -5.15 9.66 -21.55
N LYS A 143 -6.22 9.57 -20.77
CA LYS A 143 -7.51 9.01 -21.20
C LYS A 143 -7.99 9.66 -22.49
N ARG A 144 -8.02 11.00 -22.55
CA ARG A 144 -8.43 11.73 -23.75
C ARG A 144 -7.58 11.37 -24.98
N LEU A 145 -6.26 11.33 -24.84
CA LEU A 145 -5.35 10.99 -25.95
C LEU A 145 -5.55 9.55 -26.46
N ILE A 146 -5.81 8.61 -25.55
CA ILE A 146 -6.06 7.21 -25.92
C ILE A 146 -7.44 7.05 -26.54
N ASP A 147 -8.46 7.72 -25.99
CA ASP A 147 -9.82 7.68 -26.52
C ASP A 147 -9.89 8.23 -27.96
N GLU A 148 -9.11 9.28 -28.25
CA GLU A 148 -8.97 9.87 -29.60
C GLU A 148 -8.33 8.92 -30.63
N THR A 149 -7.55 7.91 -30.19
CA THR A 149 -6.76 7.04 -31.09
C THR A 149 -7.23 5.59 -31.12
N LYS A 150 -7.65 5.05 -29.97
CA LYS A 150 -8.02 3.64 -29.78
C LYS A 150 -9.50 3.46 -29.43
N GLY A 151 -10.20 4.55 -29.10
CA GLY A 151 -11.56 4.51 -28.56
C GLY A 151 -11.59 4.30 -27.05
N SER A 152 -12.71 4.69 -26.45
CA SER A 152 -12.90 4.67 -25.00
C SER A 152 -12.96 3.26 -24.41
N PHE A 153 -12.49 3.14 -23.17
CA PHE A 153 -12.76 1.97 -22.34
C PHE A 153 -14.27 1.73 -22.24
N THR A 154 -14.69 0.49 -22.50
CA THR A 154 -16.10 0.08 -22.39
C THR A 154 -16.22 -1.08 -21.41
N THR A 155 -17.35 -1.14 -20.70
CA THR A 155 -17.66 -2.21 -19.73
C THR A 155 -17.60 -3.61 -20.35
N ALA A 156 -17.75 -3.75 -21.67
CA ALA A 156 -17.60 -5.00 -22.41
C ALA A 156 -16.15 -5.56 -22.37
N GLN A 157 -15.15 -4.70 -22.18
CA GLN A 157 -13.74 -5.08 -22.03
C GLN A 157 -13.41 -5.67 -20.65
N ARG A 158 -14.34 -5.65 -19.68
CA ARG A 158 -14.20 -6.28 -18.35
C ARG A 158 -14.08 -7.80 -18.43
N HIS A 159 -14.68 -8.44 -19.44
CA HIS A 159 -14.72 -9.90 -19.55
C HIS A 159 -13.53 -10.54 -20.28
N ALA A 160 -12.65 -9.75 -20.91
CA ALA A 160 -11.51 -10.29 -21.65
C ALA A 160 -10.29 -10.60 -20.76
N ALA A 161 -10.26 -10.10 -19.52
CA ALA A 161 -9.15 -10.31 -18.58
C ALA A 161 -9.30 -11.58 -17.70
N ASP A 162 -10.53 -12.06 -17.50
CA ASP A 162 -10.82 -13.29 -16.73
C ASP A 162 -10.76 -14.58 -17.57
N GLY A 163 -10.60 -14.46 -18.88
CA GLY A 163 -10.40 -15.59 -19.78
C GLY A 163 -8.98 -16.12 -19.69
N ARG A 164 -8.71 -17.04 -18.76
CA ARG A 164 -7.57 -17.98 -18.88
C ARG A 164 -7.57 -18.50 -20.33
N ALA A 165 -6.58 -18.08 -21.11
CA ALA A 165 -6.28 -18.71 -22.39
C ALA A 165 -5.86 -20.16 -22.07
N VAL A 166 -6.81 -21.09 -22.13
CA VAL A 166 -6.54 -22.51 -22.14
C VAL A 166 -5.74 -22.75 -23.41
N ARG A 167 -4.42 -22.84 -23.27
CA ARG A 167 -3.55 -23.36 -24.33
C ARG A 167 -3.81 -24.86 -24.41
N PHE A 168 -4.75 -25.25 -25.27
CA PHE A 168 -4.66 -26.57 -25.87
C PHE A 168 -3.59 -26.49 -26.95
N ALA A 169 -2.57 -27.33 -26.84
CA ALA A 169 -1.65 -27.66 -27.91
C ALA A 169 -1.62 -29.19 -28.01
N PRO A 170 -1.44 -29.74 -29.23
CA PRO A 170 -1.62 -31.16 -29.54
C PRO A 170 -0.64 -32.10 -28.86
#